data_AF-A0A3S4JWD5-F1
#
_entry.id   AF-A0A3S4JWD5-F1
#
_cell.length_a   1.000
_cell.length_b   1.000
_cell.length_c   1.000
_cell.angle_alpha   90.00
_cell.angle_beta   90.00
_cell.angle_gamma   90.00
#
_symmetry.space_group_name_H-M   'P 1'
#
loop_
_entity.id
_entity.type
_entity.pdbx_description
1 polymer ?
#
loop_
_entity_poly.entity_id
_entity_poly.type
_entity_poly.pdbx_seq_one_letter_code
_entity_poly.pdbx_strand_id
1 'polypeptide(L)'
;MSQTSRTVEQIVNGREVSDGAGVRLLRVLNQPQQRRLDPFLMLDEFRSDNPDDYIAGFPSHPHRGFETVTYMLDGRMRHRDNAGNEGLLGPAACSG
;
A
#
# COMPACT_ATOMS: atom_id res chain seq x y z
N MET A 1 -16.78 24.53 -20.03
CA MET A 1 -16.36 23.13 -20.25
C MET A 1 -17.50 22.24 -19.78
N SER A 2 -18.07 21.40 -20.66
CA SER A 2 -19.10 20.44 -20.25
C SER A 2 -18.42 19.32 -19.47
N GLN A 3 -18.72 19.16 -18.19
CA GLN A 3 -18.24 18.02 -17.39
C GLN A 3 -19.09 16.81 -17.76
N THR A 4 -18.57 15.94 -18.62
CA THR A 4 -19.05 14.56 -18.70
C THR A 4 -18.60 13.82 -17.45
N SER A 5 -19.56 13.28 -16.70
CA SER A 5 -19.26 12.44 -15.54
C SER A 5 -18.56 11.16 -16.01
N ARG A 6 -17.49 10.77 -15.31
CA ARG A 6 -16.84 9.48 -15.53
C ARG A 6 -17.80 8.36 -15.09
N THR A 7 -17.80 7.24 -15.82
CA THR A 7 -18.51 6.02 -15.45
C THR A 7 -17.52 4.98 -14.94
N VAL A 8 -17.97 4.08 -14.07
CA VAL A 8 -17.19 2.92 -13.65
C VAL A 8 -17.04 1.98 -14.84
N GLU A 9 -15.82 1.77 -15.33
CA GLU A 9 -15.55 0.85 -16.44
C GLU A 9 -15.43 -0.59 -15.95
N GLN A 10 -14.84 -0.80 -14.77
CA GLN A 10 -14.62 -2.13 -14.20
C GLN A 10 -14.54 -2.07 -12.68
N ILE A 11 -15.06 -3.11 -12.02
CA ILE A 11 -14.87 -3.37 -10.59
C ILE A 11 -13.89 -4.54 -10.46
N VAL A 12 -12.90 -4.40 -9.60
CA VAL A 12 -11.88 -5.40 -9.32
C VAL A 12 -11.88 -5.68 -7.83
N ASN A 13 -11.90 -6.96 -7.47
CA ASN A 13 -11.72 -7.40 -6.08
C ASN A 13 -10.22 -7.61 -5.82
N GLY A 14 -9.76 -7.19 -4.64
CA GLY A 14 -8.41 -7.50 -4.20
C GLY A 14 -8.21 -8.99 -3.94
N ARG A 15 -6.95 -9.42 -3.93
CA ARG A 15 -6.54 -10.80 -3.65
C ARG A 15 -5.72 -10.85 -2.38
N GLU A 16 -6.05 -11.77 -1.48
CA GLU A 16 -5.24 -12.06 -0.30
C GLU A 16 -3.87 -12.60 -0.71
N VAL A 17 -2.83 -11.96 -0.18
CA VAL A 17 -1.43 -12.36 -0.36
C VAL A 17 -0.65 -12.19 0.94
N SER A 18 0.57 -12.72 0.97
CA SER A 18 1.53 -12.50 2.05
C SER A 18 2.80 -11.85 1.49
N ASP A 19 3.36 -10.90 2.22
CA ASP A 19 4.56 -10.13 1.85
C ASP A 19 5.41 -9.80 3.08
N GLY A 20 6.62 -9.26 2.89
CA GLY A 20 7.54 -8.94 3.99
C GLY A 20 7.88 -10.17 4.84
N ALA A 21 7.80 -10.02 6.17
CA ALA A 21 8.02 -11.11 7.13
C ALA A 21 6.74 -11.92 7.43
N GLY A 22 5.91 -12.16 6.40
CA GLY A 22 4.67 -12.92 6.53
C GLY A 22 3.41 -12.07 6.74
N VAL A 23 3.50 -10.76 6.50
CA VAL A 23 2.38 -9.84 6.63
C VAL A 23 1.28 -10.22 5.65
N ARG A 24 0.05 -10.39 6.13
CA ARG A 24 -1.12 -10.66 5.30
C ARG A 24 -1.74 -9.34 4.86
N LEU A 25 -2.04 -9.24 3.57
CA LEU A 25 -2.58 -8.03 2.97
C LEU A 25 -3.50 -8.38 1.80
N LEU A 26 -4.31 -7.40 1.40
CA LEU A 26 -5.15 -7.48 0.21
C LEU A 26 -4.50 -6.67 -0.92
N ARG A 27 -4.04 -7.34 -1.98
CA ARG A 27 -3.47 -6.66 -3.17
C ARG A 27 -4.56 -6.36 -4.19
N VAL A 28 -4.82 -5.08 -4.43
CA VAL A 28 -5.88 -4.60 -5.32
C VAL A 28 -5.37 -4.38 -6.75
N LEU A 29 -4.24 -3.68 -6.89
CA LEU A 29 -3.61 -3.45 -8.20
C LEU A 29 -2.41 -4.37 -8.41
N ASN A 30 -2.43 -5.12 -9.50
CA ASN A 30 -1.38 -6.05 -9.93
C ASN A 30 -0.89 -5.74 -11.36
N GLN A 31 0.19 -6.42 -11.77
CA GLN A 31 0.90 -6.23 -13.04
C GLN A 31 0.00 -6.22 -14.31
N PRO A 32 -0.98 -7.13 -14.49
CA PRO A 32 -1.94 -7.02 -15.59
C PRO A 32 -2.73 -5.69 -15.63
N GLN A 33 -3.15 -5.17 -14.48
CA GLN A 33 -3.94 -3.94 -14.38
C GLN A 33 -3.07 -2.69 -14.49
N GLN A 34 -1.81 -2.77 -14.05
CA GLN A 34 -0.81 -1.71 -14.09
C GLN A 34 -0.67 -1.07 -15.48
N ARG A 35 -0.67 -1.86 -16.56
CA ARG A 35 -0.55 -1.32 -17.94
C ARG A 35 -1.67 -0.34 -18.30
N ARG A 36 -2.84 -0.46 -17.68
CA ARG A 36 -4.00 0.41 -17.93
C ARG A 36 -4.10 1.55 -16.90
N LEU A 37 -3.40 1.43 -15.77
CA LEU A 37 -3.47 2.34 -14.63
C LEU A 37 -2.14 3.07 -14.38
N ASP A 38 -1.25 3.14 -15.38
CA ASP A 38 -0.09 4.04 -15.38
C ASP A 38 -0.50 5.43 -14.88
N PRO A 39 0.12 5.99 -13.81
CA PRO A 39 1.42 5.63 -13.21
C PRO A 39 1.40 4.70 -11.99
N PHE A 40 0.27 4.10 -11.63
CA PHE A 40 0.17 3.26 -10.44
C PHE A 40 0.70 1.85 -10.67
N LEU A 41 1.71 1.45 -9.89
CA LEU A 41 2.33 0.13 -9.99
C LEU A 41 1.66 -0.92 -9.10
N MET A 42 1.21 -0.51 -7.91
CA MET A 42 0.68 -1.38 -6.87
C MET A 42 -0.24 -0.60 -5.93
N LEU A 43 -1.23 -1.28 -5.36
CA LEU A 43 -2.07 -0.79 -4.29
C LEU A 43 -2.42 -1.96 -3.38
N ASP A 44 -1.97 -1.87 -2.14
CA ASP A 44 -2.16 -2.89 -1.11
C ASP A 44 -2.94 -2.27 0.06
N GLU A 45 -3.88 -3.04 0.60
CA GLU A 45 -4.57 -2.73 1.86
C GLU A 45 -4.05 -3.67 2.96
N PHE A 46 -3.48 -3.08 4.01
CA PHE A 46 -3.08 -3.79 5.22
C PHE A 46 -4.19 -3.64 6.25
N ARG A 47 -4.85 -4.74 6.60
CA ARG A 47 -5.90 -4.76 7.60
C ARG A 47 -5.98 -6.14 8.24
N SER A 48 -5.86 -6.21 9.56
CA SER A 48 -6.24 -7.37 10.34
C SER A 48 -6.51 -6.95 11.79
N ASP A 49 -7.46 -7.62 12.43
CA ASP A 49 -7.70 -7.54 13.87
C ASP A 49 -6.78 -8.48 14.66
N ASN A 50 -6.06 -9.39 13.97
CA ASN A 50 -5.10 -10.30 14.56
C ASN A 50 -3.67 -9.75 14.39
N PRO A 51 -2.98 -9.36 15.48
CA PRO A 51 -1.61 -8.86 15.43
C PRO A 51 -0.62 -9.80 14.73
N ASP A 52 -0.80 -11.12 14.85
CA ASP A 52 0.11 -12.10 14.25
C ASP A 52 0.13 -12.00 12.71
N ASP A 53 -0.91 -11.44 12.10
CA ASP A 53 -0.97 -11.24 10.65
C ASP A 53 -0.12 -10.07 10.15
N TYR A 54 0.38 -9.17 11.02
CA TYR A 54 1.12 -7.97 10.57
C TYR A 54 2.31 -7.55 11.45
N ILE A 55 2.42 -8.04 12.69
CA ILE A 55 3.39 -7.52 13.67
C ILE A 55 4.85 -7.71 13.24
N ALA A 56 5.13 -8.74 12.45
CA ALA A 56 6.46 -9.00 11.90
C ALA A 56 6.90 -7.94 10.88
N GLY A 57 5.94 -7.25 10.25
CA GLY A 57 6.16 -6.10 9.39
C GLY A 57 6.99 -6.38 8.13
N PHE A 58 7.62 -5.31 7.65
CA PHE A 58 8.46 -5.31 6.47
C PHE A 58 9.90 -5.02 6.90
N PRO A 59 10.77 -6.05 7.01
CA PRO A 59 12.19 -5.86 7.29
C PRO A 59 12.86 -4.96 6.24
N SER A 60 14.09 -4.53 6.49
CA SER A 60 14.86 -3.72 5.54
C SER A 60 14.82 -4.31 4.12
N HIS A 61 14.33 -3.52 3.17
CA HIS A 61 14.21 -3.92 1.76
C HIS A 61 14.45 -2.69 0.84
N PRO A 62 14.97 -2.90 -0.38
CA PRO A 62 15.25 -1.80 -1.31
C PRO A 62 14.03 -1.45 -2.17
N HIS A 63 13.97 -0.18 -2.59
CA HIS A 63 13.12 0.29 -3.70
C HIS A 63 13.96 1.08 -4.69
N ARG A 64 13.56 1.11 -5.98
CA ARG A 64 14.25 1.87 -7.02
C ARG A 64 13.31 2.25 -8.15
N GLY A 65 13.32 3.53 -8.53
CA GLY A 65 12.66 4.01 -9.75
C GLY A 65 11.15 4.26 -9.60
N PHE A 66 10.63 4.29 -8.37
CA PHE A 66 9.24 4.64 -8.06
C PHE A 66 9.14 5.14 -6.62
N GLU A 67 7.98 5.68 -6.27
CA GLU A 67 7.64 6.15 -4.92
C GLU A 67 6.63 5.21 -4.27
N THR A 68 6.74 5.04 -2.96
CA THR A 68 5.74 4.33 -2.16
C THR A 68 5.01 5.35 -1.31
N VAL A 69 3.69 5.40 -1.39
CA VAL A 69 2.88 6.25 -0.52
C VAL A 69 2.10 5.36 0.44
N THR A 70 2.30 5.57 1.74
CA THR A 70 1.57 4.87 2.80
C THR A 70 0.60 5.85 3.45
N TYR A 71 -0.69 5.47 3.50
CA TYR A 71 -1.73 6.20 4.21
C TYR A 71 -2.32 5.33 5.32
N MET A 72 -2.26 5.82 6.55
CA MET A 72 -2.70 5.07 7.73
C MET A 72 -4.17 5.40 8.05
N LEU A 73 -5.08 4.45 7.87
CA LEU A 73 -6.49 4.63 8.22
C LEU A 73 -6.72 4.54 9.74
N ASP A 74 -6.15 3.51 10.37
CA ASP A 74 -6.21 3.28 11.81
C ASP A 74 -4.98 2.48 12.27
N GLY A 75 -4.62 2.60 13.54
CA GLY A 75 -3.41 1.99 14.10
C GLY A 75 -2.17 2.86 13.93
N ARG A 76 -0.99 2.24 13.99
CA ARG A 76 0.30 2.93 13.91
C ARG A 76 1.35 2.09 13.20
N MET A 77 2.24 2.75 12.46
CA MET A 77 3.37 2.11 11.79
C MET A 77 4.64 2.91 11.98
N ARG A 78 5.72 2.24 12.39
CA ARG A 78 7.05 2.84 12.42
C ARG A 78 7.75 2.58 11.09
N HIS A 79 8.33 3.63 10.52
CA HIS A 79 9.16 3.56 9.32
C HIS A 79 10.57 4.06 9.65
N ARG A 80 11.57 3.46 8.99
CA ARG A 80 12.96 3.92 8.96
C ARG A 80 13.56 3.61 7.58
N ASP A 81 14.33 4.53 7.02
CA ASP A 81 15.03 4.34 5.75
C ASP A 81 16.56 4.24 5.90
N ASN A 82 17.26 4.11 4.77
CA ASN A 82 18.72 4.00 4.71
C ASN A 82 19.45 5.35 4.85
N ALA A 83 18.76 6.48 4.69
CA ALA A 83 19.29 7.82 4.92
C ALA A 83 19.21 8.23 6.40
N GLY A 84 18.56 7.41 7.23
CA GLY A 84 18.39 7.64 8.66
C GLY A 84 17.10 8.39 9.00
N ASN A 85 16.21 8.63 8.03
CA ASN A 85 14.89 9.17 8.31
C ASN A 85 14.07 8.12 9.07
N GLU A 86 13.29 8.56 10.06
CA GLU A 86 12.38 7.71 10.81
C GLU A 86 11.10 8.45 11.17
N GLY A 87 10.00 7.71 11.29
CA GLY A 87 8.69 8.28 11.59
C GLY A 87 7.74 7.26 12.19
N LEU A 88 6.77 7.76 12.96
CA LEU A 88 5.63 6.97 13.44
C LEU A 88 4.37 7.53 12.79
N LEU A 89 3.83 6.80 11.80
CA LEU A 89 2.55 7.12 11.20
C LEU A 89 1.45 6.75 12.21
N GLY A 90 0.53 7.68 12.47
CA GLY A 90 -0.73 7.44 13.18
C GLY A 90 -1.93 7.62 12.26
N PRO A 91 -3.16 7.54 12.78
CA PRO A 91 -4.37 7.68 11.96
C PRO A 91 -4.38 8.98 11.13
N ALA A 92 -4.79 8.86 9.87
CA ALA A 92 -4.76 9.89 8.83
C ALA A 92 -3.37 10.44 8.44
N ALA A 93 -2.27 9.87 8.95
CA ALA A 93 -0.92 10.23 8.53
C ALA A 93 -0.59 9.63 7.16
N CYS A 94 0.21 10.37 6.40
CA CYS A 94 0.75 9.98 5.10
C CYS A 94 2.27 10.03 5.15
N SER A 95 2.96 9.04 4.56
CA SER A 95 4.41 9.02 4.38
C SER A 95 4.74 8.56 2.96
N GLY A 96 5.82 9.10 2.39
CA GLY A 96 6.45 8.62 1.17
C GLY A 96 7.96 8.80 1.21
#